data_AF-A0A6A3PFN7-F1
#
_entry.id   AF-A0A6A3PFN7-F1
#
_cell.length_a   1.000
_cell.length_b   1.000
_cell.length_c   1.000
_cell.angle_alpha   90.00
_cell.angle_beta   90.00
_cell.angle_gamma   90.00
#
_symmetry.space_group_name_H-M   'P 1'
#
loop_
_entity.id
_entity.type
_entity.pdbx_description
1 polymer ?
#
loop_
_entity_poly.entity_id
_entity_poly.type
_entity_poly.pdbx_seq_one_letter_code
_entity_poly.pdbx_strand_id
1 'polypeptide(L)'
;MKLENPPTLASELTSLPVTRWRRFAHDLHDGRIEQICILSDVERMKCEAEEFKQLVAEGVDALSAKSKKERFDEQSWDSLKSSPFYEVLREYRDVLPDDIPAELPQDKGVQHEIDLVPGTKYCVTRQWPLPREQVKAIDDFFESRRKAGQVRESKSPHSAPTFCVK
;
A
#
# COMPACT_ATOMS: atom_id res chain seq x y z
N MET A 1 -2.85 38.42 -9.44
CA MET A 1 -1.95 39.56 -9.17
C MET A 1 -0.52 39.07 -9.33
N LYS A 2 0.35 39.85 -9.97
CA LYS A 2 1.78 39.53 -10.09
C LYS A 2 2.50 40.20 -8.91
N LEU A 3 3.43 39.50 -8.25
CA LEU A 3 4.37 40.15 -7.34
C LEU A 3 5.21 41.13 -8.17
N GLU A 4 5.30 42.40 -7.78
CA GLU A 4 6.32 43.28 -8.34
C GLU A 4 7.68 42.90 -7.76
N ASN A 5 8.59 42.41 -8.60
CA ASN A 5 9.99 42.08 -8.27
C ASN A 5 10.20 41.08 -7.12
N PRO A 6 9.73 39.82 -7.25
CA PRO A 6 10.06 38.79 -6.28
C PRO A 6 11.57 38.51 -6.28
N PRO A 7 12.20 38.30 -5.10
CA PRO A 7 13.59 37.87 -5.02
C PRO A 7 13.73 36.54 -5.75
N THR A 8 14.64 36.49 -6.72
CA THR A 8 14.80 35.34 -7.62
C THR A 8 16.09 34.58 -7.34
N LEU A 9 17.05 35.21 -6.66
CA LEU A 9 18.33 34.62 -6.30
C LEU A 9 18.32 34.12 -4.85
N ALA A 10 19.00 33.00 -4.60
CA ALA A 10 19.12 32.41 -3.25
C ALA A 10 19.77 33.37 -2.23
N SER A 11 20.70 34.20 -2.68
CA SER A 11 21.35 35.24 -1.86
C SER A 11 20.37 36.33 -1.41
N GLU A 12 19.40 36.68 -2.26
CA GLU A 12 18.37 37.67 -1.92
C GLU A 12 17.38 37.08 -0.91
N LEU A 13 16.93 35.85 -1.13
CA LEU A 13 16.02 35.13 -0.23
C LEU A 13 16.61 34.93 1.18
N THR A 14 17.89 34.59 1.27
CA THR A 14 18.58 34.37 2.56
C THR A 14 18.87 35.66 3.31
N SER A 15 18.82 36.82 2.63
CA SER A 15 19.01 38.14 3.24
C SER A 15 17.71 38.76 3.80
N LEU A 16 16.56 38.12 3.57
CA LEU A 16 15.27 38.60 4.06
C LEU A 16 15.19 38.53 5.60
N PRO A 17 14.52 39.49 6.25
CA PRO A 17 14.35 39.49 7.69
C PRO A 17 13.51 38.28 8.14
N VAL A 18 14.05 37.50 9.06
CA VAL A 18 13.36 36.34 9.64
C VAL A 18 12.35 36.80 10.68
N THR A 19 11.09 36.42 10.51
CA THR A 19 10.03 36.66 11.50
C THR A 19 9.71 35.38 12.27
N ARG A 20 9.23 35.53 13.51
CA ARG A 20 8.77 34.39 14.31
C ARG A 20 7.34 34.02 13.91
N TRP A 21 7.02 32.72 13.92
CA TRP A 21 5.70 32.19 13.57
C TRP A 21 4.53 32.91 14.25
N ARG A 22 4.63 33.19 15.57
CA ARG A 22 3.54 33.87 16.31
C ARG A 22 3.25 35.27 15.77
N ARG A 23 4.29 36.01 15.37
CA ARG A 23 4.16 37.36 14.84
C ARG A 23 3.58 37.33 13.43
N PHE A 24 4.07 36.40 12.60
CA PHE A 24 3.49 36.11 11.28
C PHE A 24 2.00 35.78 11.36
N ALA A 25 1.58 34.89 12.26
CA ALA A 25 0.17 34.52 12.41
C ALA A 25 -0.72 35.69 12.84
N HIS A 26 -0.23 36.55 13.74
CA HIS A 26 -0.94 37.75 14.18
C HIS A 26 -1.06 38.79 13.05
N ASP A 27 0.02 39.03 12.30
CA ASP A 27 0.01 39.95 11.16
C ASP A 27 -0.86 39.44 10.00
N LEU A 28 -0.94 38.13 9.82
CA LEU A 28 -1.85 37.50 8.87
C LEU A 28 -3.32 37.68 9.27
N HIS A 29 -3.64 37.43 10.54
CA HIS A 29 -4.99 37.58 11.08
C HIS A 29 -5.48 39.03 11.02
N ASP A 30 -4.59 39.99 11.30
CA ASP A 30 -4.90 41.42 11.26
C ASP A 30 -4.91 42.01 9.84
N GLY A 31 -4.72 41.19 8.81
CA GLY A 31 -4.71 41.62 7.40
C GLY A 31 -3.52 42.51 7.03
N ARG A 32 -2.46 42.55 7.85
CA ARG A 32 -1.22 43.29 7.57
C ARG A 32 -0.33 42.61 6.53
N ILE A 33 -0.60 41.34 6.23
CA ILE A 33 0.08 40.57 5.18
C ILE A 33 -0.81 40.54 3.94
N GLU A 34 -0.42 41.29 2.92
CA GLU A 34 -1.18 41.36 1.67
C GLU A 34 -0.95 40.14 0.78
N GLN A 35 0.25 39.53 0.84
CA GLN A 35 0.66 38.46 -0.06
C GLN A 35 1.59 37.45 0.65
N ILE A 36 1.46 36.17 0.31
CA ILE A 36 2.32 35.08 0.77
C ILE A 36 2.86 34.34 -0.46
N CYS A 37 4.18 34.15 -0.49
CA CYS A 37 4.84 33.32 -1.50
C CYS A 37 5.37 32.05 -0.84
N ILE A 38 5.06 30.91 -1.43
CA ILE A 38 5.59 29.61 -1.00
C ILE A 38 6.66 29.21 -2.00
N LEU A 39 7.87 28.94 -1.52
CA LEU A 39 8.92 28.35 -2.34
C LEU A 39 8.54 26.90 -2.61
N SER A 40 8.02 26.64 -3.81
CA SER A 40 7.79 25.29 -4.31
C SER A 40 8.88 24.96 -5.32
N ASP A 41 9.51 23.79 -5.17
CA ASP A 41 10.38 23.19 -6.17
C ASP A 41 9.50 22.64 -7.31
N VAL A 42 8.96 23.57 -8.12
CA VAL A 42 7.97 23.26 -9.16
C VAL A 42 8.56 22.35 -10.23
N GLU A 43 9.87 22.42 -10.47
CA GLU A 43 10.56 21.54 -11.43
C GLU A 43 10.61 20.11 -10.90
N ARG A 44 11.00 19.91 -9.63
CA ARG A 44 10.98 18.56 -9.03
C ARG A 44 9.57 17.98 -8.92
N MET A 45 8.59 18.78 -8.48
CA MET A 45 7.19 18.33 -8.40
C MET A 45 6.57 18.03 -9.77
N LYS A 46 6.94 18.77 -10.83
CA LYS A 46 6.46 18.46 -12.19
C LYS A 46 7.10 17.19 -12.71
N CYS A 47 8.40 16.97 -12.51
CA CYS A 47 9.06 15.71 -12.88
C CYS A 47 8.43 14.53 -12.15
N GLU A 48 8.30 14.60 -10.83
CA GLU A 48 7.69 13.53 -10.02
C GLU A 48 6.21 13.30 -10.40
N ALA A 49 5.45 14.36 -10.70
CA ALA A 49 4.05 14.23 -11.11
C ALA A 49 3.87 13.68 -12.52
N GLU A 50 4.74 14.02 -13.48
CA GLU A 50 4.72 13.43 -14.82
C GLU A 50 5.19 11.97 -14.80
N GLU A 51 6.23 11.64 -14.01
CA GLU A 51 6.64 10.26 -13.77
C GLU A 51 5.52 9.43 -13.11
N PHE A 52 4.84 10.01 -12.12
CA PHE A 52 3.71 9.35 -11.46
C PHE A 52 2.50 9.18 -12.40
N LYS A 53 2.18 10.18 -13.24
CA LYS A 53 1.13 10.05 -14.26
C LYS A 53 1.47 9.00 -15.30
N GLN A 54 2.74 8.86 -15.67
CA GLN A 54 3.19 7.84 -16.60
C GLN A 54 3.08 6.43 -16.01
N LEU A 55 3.51 6.25 -14.76
CA LEU A 55 3.30 5.00 -14.01
C LEU A 55 1.81 4.66 -13.83
N VAL A 56 0.97 5.66 -13.58
CA VAL A 56 -0.49 5.47 -13.47
C VAL A 56 -1.09 5.11 -14.83
N ALA A 57 -0.68 5.74 -15.92
CA ALA A 57 -1.14 5.41 -17.27
C ALA A 57 -0.75 3.98 -17.69
N GLU A 58 0.45 3.53 -17.32
CA GLU A 58 0.89 2.14 -17.49
C GLU A 58 0.09 1.18 -16.59
N GLY A 59 -0.30 1.61 -15.39
CA GLY A 59 -1.19 0.87 -14.49
C GLY A 59 -2.66 0.77 -14.97
N VAL A 60 -3.12 1.67 -15.83
CA VAL A 60 -4.49 1.64 -16.41
C VAL A 60 -4.66 0.49 -17.41
N ASP A 61 -3.56 -0.10 -17.90
CA ASP A 61 -3.59 -1.33 -18.72
C ASP A 61 -4.01 -2.58 -17.91
N ALA A 62 -4.33 -2.42 -16.61
CA ALA A 62 -4.95 -3.43 -15.75
C ALA A 62 -6.38 -3.86 -16.15
N LEU A 63 -6.91 -3.40 -17.29
CA LEU A 63 -8.13 -3.94 -17.92
C LEU A 63 -7.85 -4.85 -19.13
N SER A 64 -6.57 -5.09 -19.45
CA SER A 64 -6.14 -6.04 -20.49
C SER A 64 -6.59 -7.48 -20.16
N ALA A 65 -6.98 -8.26 -21.17
CA ALA A 65 -7.46 -9.64 -21.04
C ALA A 65 -6.41 -10.65 -20.51
N LYS A 66 -5.22 -10.18 -20.14
CA LYS A 66 -4.14 -10.97 -19.54
C LYS A 66 -4.61 -11.66 -18.25
N SER A 67 -4.20 -12.91 -18.10
CA SER A 67 -4.40 -13.69 -16.87
C SER A 67 -3.71 -13.03 -15.67
N LYS A 68 -4.20 -13.31 -14.46
CA LYS A 68 -3.59 -12.79 -13.22
C LYS A 68 -2.10 -13.12 -13.12
N LYS A 69 -1.70 -14.27 -13.67
CA LYS A 69 -0.31 -14.72 -13.69
C LYS A 69 0.55 -13.90 -14.65
N GLU A 70 0.09 -13.68 -15.87
CA GLU A 70 0.82 -12.84 -16.84
C GLU A 70 1.03 -11.43 -16.32
N ARG A 71 0.01 -10.84 -15.68
CA ARG A 71 0.14 -9.51 -15.05
C ARG A 71 1.17 -9.49 -13.93
N PHE A 72 1.27 -10.56 -13.15
CA PHE A 72 2.27 -10.69 -12.09
C PHE A 72 3.67 -10.84 -12.68
N ASP A 73 3.83 -11.70 -13.68
CA ASP A 73 5.12 -11.96 -14.34
C ASP A 73 5.66 -10.71 -15.08
N GLU A 74 4.79 -9.90 -15.66
CA GLU A 74 5.15 -8.61 -16.28
C GLU A 74 5.65 -7.57 -15.27
N GLN A 75 5.25 -7.68 -14.00
CA GLN A 75 5.69 -6.83 -12.89
C GLN A 75 6.90 -7.41 -12.14
N SER A 76 7.68 -8.29 -12.79
CA SER A 76 8.86 -8.91 -12.21
C SER A 76 9.99 -7.91 -11.91
N TRP A 77 10.95 -8.36 -11.09
CA TRP A 77 12.18 -7.60 -10.79
C TRP A 77 12.97 -7.16 -12.01
N ASP A 78 12.86 -7.88 -13.13
CA ASP A 78 13.52 -7.52 -14.38
C ASP A 78 12.91 -6.27 -15.01
N SER A 79 11.58 -6.09 -14.93
CA SER A 79 10.88 -4.89 -15.39
C SER A 79 11.23 -3.67 -14.55
N LEU A 80 11.58 -3.85 -13.27
CA LEU A 80 11.93 -2.77 -12.36
C LEU A 80 13.33 -2.20 -12.59
N LYS A 81 14.19 -2.85 -13.37
CA LYS A 81 15.57 -2.39 -13.63
C LYS A 81 15.64 -1.04 -14.35
N SER A 82 14.60 -0.67 -15.09
CA SER A 82 14.51 0.64 -15.77
C SER A 82 14.04 1.75 -14.83
N SER A 83 13.55 1.41 -13.63
CA SER A 83 13.04 2.39 -12.66
C SER A 83 14.20 3.16 -12.01
N PRO A 84 14.07 4.49 -11.85
CA PRO A 84 15.03 5.29 -11.08
C PRO A 84 15.12 4.86 -9.61
N PHE A 85 14.15 4.10 -9.10
CA PHE A 85 14.09 3.60 -7.72
C PHE A 85 14.63 2.18 -7.55
N TYR A 86 15.17 1.55 -8.60
CA TYR A 86 15.58 0.14 -8.57
C TYR A 86 16.54 -0.20 -7.41
N GLU A 87 17.51 0.67 -7.13
CA GLU A 87 18.47 0.46 -6.03
C GLU A 87 17.79 0.41 -4.66
N VAL A 88 16.81 1.28 -4.42
CA VAL A 88 16.02 1.29 -3.18
C VAL A 88 15.15 0.03 -3.12
N LEU A 89 14.46 -0.31 -4.20
CA LEU A 89 13.61 -1.51 -4.24
C LEU A 89 14.42 -2.79 -3.98
N ARG A 90 15.65 -2.84 -4.47
CA ARG A 90 16.57 -3.96 -4.25
C ARG A 90 17.05 -4.05 -2.80
N GLU A 91 17.27 -2.91 -2.13
CA GLU A 91 17.59 -2.86 -0.69
C GLU A 91 16.47 -3.49 0.14
N TYR A 92 15.22 -3.22 -0.21
CA TYR A 92 14.00 -3.70 0.45
C TYR A 92 13.43 -4.98 -0.20
N ARG A 93 14.27 -5.82 -0.82
CA ARG A 93 13.80 -7.06 -1.47
C ARG A 93 13.19 -8.05 -0.48
N ASP A 94 13.63 -8.03 0.78
CA ASP A 94 13.15 -8.89 1.86
C ASP A 94 11.69 -8.61 2.25
N VAL A 95 11.25 -7.36 2.15
CA VAL A 95 9.87 -6.97 2.46
C VAL A 95 8.88 -7.20 1.30
N LEU A 96 9.39 -7.42 0.08
CA LEU A 96 8.62 -7.71 -1.12
C LEU A 96 9.02 -9.07 -1.72
N PRO A 97 8.74 -10.19 -1.03
CA PRO A 97 9.08 -11.51 -1.53
C PRO A 97 8.21 -11.89 -2.74
N ASP A 98 8.79 -12.63 -3.69
CA ASP A 98 8.11 -13.10 -4.90
C ASP A 98 6.98 -14.09 -4.56
N ASP A 99 7.20 -14.92 -3.53
CA ASP A 99 6.22 -15.86 -2.99
C ASP A 99 5.92 -15.54 -1.52
N ILE A 100 4.67 -15.72 -1.12
CA ILE A 100 4.28 -15.57 0.29
C ILE A 100 4.96 -16.68 1.10
N PRO A 101 5.82 -16.33 2.09
CA PRO A 101 6.51 -17.33 2.87
C PRO A 101 5.51 -18.20 3.64
N ALA A 102 5.82 -19.50 3.71
CA ALA A 102 5.02 -20.48 4.46
C ALA A 102 5.30 -20.43 5.97
N GLU A 103 5.71 -19.28 6.49
CA GLU A 103 6.04 -19.07 7.90
C GLU A 103 4.96 -18.21 8.56
N LEU A 104 4.91 -18.28 9.89
CA LEU A 104 4.09 -17.35 10.67
C LEU A 104 4.82 -16.00 10.77
N PRO A 105 4.10 -14.88 10.62
CA PRO A 105 4.67 -13.57 10.91
C PRO A 105 5.21 -13.52 12.34
N GLN A 106 6.29 -12.76 12.56
CA GLN A 106 6.81 -12.52 13.89
C GLN A 106 5.73 -11.90 14.79
N ASP A 107 5.57 -12.44 16.00
CA ASP A 107 4.61 -11.91 16.96
C ASP A 107 5.06 -10.50 17.41
N LYS A 108 4.24 -9.50 17.10
CA LYS A 108 4.46 -8.09 17.46
C LYS A 108 3.66 -7.70 18.71
N GLY A 109 3.04 -8.65 19.41
CA GLY A 109 2.18 -8.39 20.56
C GLY A 109 0.80 -7.81 20.22
N VAL A 110 0.47 -7.70 18.93
CA VAL A 110 -0.84 -7.28 18.43
C VAL A 110 -1.50 -8.50 17.79
N GLN A 111 -2.62 -8.93 18.35
CA GLN A 111 -3.39 -10.06 17.84
C GLN A 111 -4.73 -9.57 17.31
N HIS A 112 -5.24 -10.25 16.27
CA HIS A 112 -6.59 -9.98 15.78
C HIS A 112 -7.61 -10.61 16.73
N GLU A 113 -8.38 -9.77 17.41
CA GLU A 113 -9.53 -10.19 18.21
C GLU A 113 -10.82 -9.94 17.42
N ILE A 114 -11.75 -10.87 17.49
CA ILE A 114 -13.06 -10.77 16.84
C ILE A 114 -14.09 -10.45 17.92
N ASP A 115 -14.50 -9.19 17.98
CA ASP A 115 -15.55 -8.74 18.88
C ASP A 115 -16.90 -9.32 18.46
N LEU A 116 -17.54 -10.06 19.37
CA LEU A 116 -18.88 -10.59 19.16
C LEU A 116 -19.91 -9.66 19.78
N VAL A 117 -20.99 -9.37 19.04
CA VAL A 117 -22.13 -8.65 19.61
C VAL A 117 -22.76 -9.52 20.71
N PRO A 118 -23.07 -8.97 21.90
CA PRO A 118 -23.70 -9.75 22.97
C PRO A 118 -24.98 -10.45 22.50
N GLY A 119 -25.10 -11.75 22.81
CA GLY A 119 -26.21 -12.59 22.36
C GLY A 119 -26.04 -13.25 20.99
N THR A 120 -24.92 -13.03 20.30
CA THR A 120 -24.61 -13.72 19.05
C THR A 120 -24.46 -15.22 19.28
N LYS A 121 -25.16 -16.02 18.48
CA LYS A 121 -25.03 -17.48 18.47
C LYS A 121 -23.91 -17.90 17.51
N TYR A 122 -23.31 -19.05 17.78
CA TYR A 122 -22.30 -19.61 16.90
C TYR A 122 -22.91 -20.00 15.54
N CYS A 123 -22.16 -19.76 14.47
CA CYS A 123 -22.50 -20.20 13.13
C CYS A 123 -22.07 -21.66 12.93
N VAL A 124 -23.02 -22.56 12.68
CA VAL A 124 -22.73 -23.95 12.27
C VAL A 124 -23.37 -24.21 10.93
N THR A 125 -22.53 -24.10 9.90
CA THR A 125 -22.91 -24.47 8.54
C THR A 125 -22.10 -25.68 8.12
N ARG A 126 -22.77 -26.73 7.65
CA ARG A 126 -22.13 -27.94 7.14
C ARG A 126 -21.49 -27.68 5.78
N GLN A 127 -20.40 -28.39 5.50
CA GLN A 127 -19.81 -28.42 4.16
C GLN A 127 -20.83 -28.95 3.15
N TRP A 128 -21.05 -28.21 2.06
CA TRP A 128 -21.87 -28.70 0.96
C TRP A 128 -21.16 -29.83 0.21
N PRO A 129 -21.90 -30.75 -0.44
CA PRO A 129 -21.29 -31.75 -1.31
C PRO A 129 -20.47 -31.09 -2.41
N LEU A 130 -19.19 -31.46 -2.52
CA LEU A 130 -18.28 -30.98 -3.54
C LEU A 130 -17.79 -32.14 -4.43
N PRO A 131 -17.46 -31.89 -5.70
CA PRO A 131 -16.76 -32.87 -6.54
C PRO A 131 -15.46 -33.35 -5.89
N ARG A 132 -15.10 -34.61 -6.12
CA ARG A 132 -13.89 -35.23 -5.52
C ARG A 132 -12.61 -34.44 -5.81
N GLU A 133 -12.50 -33.87 -7.01
CA GLU A 133 -11.35 -33.04 -7.39
C GLU A 133 -11.24 -31.76 -6.55
N GLN A 134 -12.37 -31.12 -6.24
CA GLN A 134 -12.39 -29.93 -5.38
C GLN A 134 -12.08 -30.27 -3.93
N VAL A 135 -12.62 -31.38 -3.42
CA VAL A 135 -12.29 -31.88 -2.08
C VAL A 135 -10.78 -32.12 -1.96
N LYS A 136 -10.18 -32.82 -2.93
CA LYS A 136 -8.74 -33.06 -2.96
C LYS A 136 -7.93 -31.75 -2.98
N ALA A 137 -8.35 -30.77 -3.80
CA ALA A 137 -7.67 -29.47 -3.86
C ALA A 137 -7.75 -28.70 -2.52
N ILE A 138 -8.89 -28.77 -1.83
CA ILE A 138 -9.07 -28.17 -0.51
C ILE A 138 -8.18 -28.88 0.53
N ASP A 139 -8.16 -30.21 0.53
CA ASP A 139 -7.34 -31.00 1.44
C ASP A 139 -5.84 -30.73 1.24
N ASP A 140 -5.38 -30.74 -0.02
CA ASP A 140 -3.99 -30.43 -0.38
C ASP A 140 -3.61 -28.99 0.06
N PHE A 141 -4.51 -28.02 -0.10
CA PHE A 141 -4.31 -26.63 0.34
C PHE A 141 -4.18 -26.53 1.87
N PHE A 142 -5.10 -27.13 2.63
CA PHE A 142 -5.06 -27.06 4.09
C PHE A 142 -3.89 -27.85 4.68
N GLU A 143 -3.48 -28.96 4.05
CA GLU A 143 -2.30 -29.71 4.48
C GLU A 143 -1.01 -28.89 4.29
N SER A 144 -0.90 -28.12 3.20
CA SER A 144 0.19 -27.15 3.01
C SER A 144 0.17 -26.06 4.10
N ARG A 145 -1.00 -25.47 4.39
CA ARG A 145 -1.15 -24.44 5.43
C ARG A 145 -0.92 -24.97 6.85
N ARG A 146 -1.24 -26.25 7.10
CA ARG A 146 -0.97 -26.93 8.36
C ARG A 146 0.53 -27.14 8.58
N LYS A 147 1.26 -27.57 7.54
CA LYS A 147 2.73 -27.68 7.57
C LYS A 147 3.40 -26.32 7.80
N ALA A 148 2.82 -25.26 7.25
CA ALA A 148 3.23 -23.88 7.47
C ALA A 148 2.92 -23.33 8.88
N GLY A 149 2.19 -24.07 9.72
CA GLY A 149 1.72 -23.60 11.03
C GLY A 149 0.62 -22.53 10.97
N GLN A 150 0.11 -22.20 9.78
CA GLN A 150 -0.90 -21.16 9.55
C GLN A 150 -2.31 -21.63 9.93
N VAL A 151 -2.57 -22.93 9.84
CA VAL A 151 -3.85 -23.56 10.21
C VAL A 151 -3.60 -24.76 11.11
N ARG A 152 -4.53 -25.05 12.02
CA ARG A 152 -4.52 -26.22 12.88
C ARG A 152 -5.91 -26.82 13.01
N GLU A 153 -5.98 -28.09 13.37
CA GLU A 153 -7.25 -28.71 13.74
C GLU A 153 -7.85 -28.00 14.95
N SER A 154 -9.18 -27.83 14.94
CA SER A 154 -9.91 -27.19 16.02
C SER A 154 -11.16 -27.99 16.38
N LYS A 155 -11.57 -27.89 17.65
CA LYS A 155 -12.86 -28.39 18.15
C LYS A 155 -13.84 -27.23 18.34
N SER A 156 -13.81 -26.27 17.41
CA SER A 156 -14.62 -25.05 17.50
C SER A 156 -16.11 -25.37 17.41
N PRO A 157 -16.97 -24.71 18.19
CA PRO A 157 -18.41 -24.75 17.96
C PRO A 157 -18.82 -23.99 16.69
N HIS A 158 -17.91 -23.25 16.05
CA HIS A 158 -18.16 -22.53 14.80
C HIS A 158 -17.66 -23.34 13.60
N SER A 159 -18.46 -23.40 12.53
CA SER A 159 -18.08 -23.98 11.25
C SER A 159 -18.66 -23.19 10.07
N ALA A 160 -17.85 -22.98 9.05
CA ALA A 160 -18.26 -22.40 7.77
C ALA A 160 -17.80 -23.31 6.62
N PRO A 161 -18.58 -23.44 5.53
CA PRO A 161 -18.21 -24.25 4.39
C PRO A 161 -17.08 -23.58 3.59
N THR A 162 -16.18 -24.40 3.07
CA THR A 162 -15.13 -23.98 2.13
C THR A 162 -15.57 -24.31 0.70
N PHE A 163 -15.21 -23.48 -0.26
CA PHE A 163 -15.46 -23.71 -1.68
C PHE A 163 -14.23 -23.33 -2.51
N CYS A 164 -14.06 -23.96 -3.66
CA CYS A 164 -13.00 -23.62 -4.59
C CYS A 164 -13.41 -22.43 -5.46
N VAL A 165 -12.48 -21.50 -5.66
CA VAL A 165 -12.58 -20.42 -6.65
C VAL A 165 -11.57 -20.71 -7.76
N LYS A 166 -11.96 -20.47 -9.01
CA LYS A 166 -11.08 -20.59 -10.18
C LYS A 166 -10.33 -19.29 -10.44
#